data_AF-B3EE62-F1
#
_entry.id   AF-B3EE62-F1
#
_cell.length_a   1.000
_cell.length_b   1.000
_cell.length_c   1.000
_cell.angle_alpha   90.00
_cell.angle_beta   90.00
_cell.angle_gamma   90.00
#
_symmetry.space_group_name_H-M   'P 1'
#
loop_
_entity.id
_entity.type
_entity.pdbx_description
1 polymer ?
#
loop_
_entity_poly.entity_id
_entity_poly.type
_entity_poly.pdbx_seq_one_letter_code
_entity_poly.pdbx_strand_id
1 'polypeptide(L)'
;MSQNINLHQDERFAGVLADLQDIAKELVETGRLLPLVGTGESDVVIEFDLYGEGEKAEPSILIKITSPNEFDGDECLLDDFEDYVISRLEVASRKWSQEATDLLGDDRQVILLINGEEC
;
A
#
# COMPACT_ATOMS: atom_id res chain seq x y z
N MET A 1 -5.22 -25.05 1.11
CA MET A 1 -6.36 -24.77 0.21
C MET A 1 -6.53 -23.27 0.18
N SER A 2 -5.89 -22.58 -0.76
CA SER A 2 -6.06 -21.13 -0.91
C SER A 2 -7.42 -20.91 -1.54
N GLN A 3 -8.41 -20.56 -0.72
CA GLN A 3 -9.67 -20.07 -1.25
C GLN A 3 -9.32 -18.85 -2.12
N ASN A 4 -9.83 -18.83 -3.35
CA ASN A 4 -9.72 -17.69 -4.27
C ASN A 4 -10.60 -16.56 -3.68
N ILE A 5 -10.14 -15.95 -2.59
CA ILE A 5 -10.85 -14.86 -1.92
C ILE A 5 -10.63 -13.63 -2.80
N ASN A 6 -11.73 -13.10 -3.34
CA ASN A 6 -11.66 -11.84 -4.06
C ASN A 6 -11.55 -10.70 -3.04
N LEU A 7 -10.32 -10.28 -2.77
CA LEU A 7 -9.98 -9.30 -1.73
C LEU A 7 -10.72 -7.97 -1.92
N HIS A 8 -11.03 -7.59 -3.16
CA HIS A 8 -11.71 -6.34 -3.50
C HIS A 8 -13.24 -6.40 -3.34
N GLN A 9 -13.83 -7.59 -3.33
CA GLN A 9 -15.29 -7.78 -3.31
C GLN A 9 -15.81 -8.39 -2.02
N ASP A 10 -14.91 -8.83 -1.14
CA ASP A 10 -15.27 -9.43 0.13
C ASP A 10 -15.52 -8.37 1.20
N GLU A 11 -16.74 -8.37 1.74
CA GLU A 11 -17.23 -7.38 2.72
C GLU A 11 -16.36 -7.29 3.98
N ARG A 12 -15.64 -8.37 4.31
CA ARG A 12 -14.75 -8.42 5.48
C ARG A 12 -13.56 -7.47 5.34
N PHE A 13 -13.16 -7.16 4.11
CA PHE A 13 -12.09 -6.20 3.83
C PHE A 13 -12.60 -4.79 3.52
N ALA A 14 -13.91 -4.54 3.52
CA ALA A 14 -14.44 -3.21 3.22
C ALA A 14 -13.86 -2.13 4.15
N GLY A 15 -13.65 -2.45 5.44
CA GLY A 15 -12.98 -1.57 6.40
C GLY A 15 -11.50 -1.35 6.07
N VAL A 16 -10.78 -2.42 5.69
CA VAL A 16 -9.37 -2.34 5.27
C VAL A 16 -9.24 -1.44 4.05
N LEU A 17 -10.03 -1.68 3.01
CA LEU A 17 -10.03 -0.89 1.78
C LEU A 17 -10.36 0.58 2.02
N ALA A 18 -11.30 0.87 2.93
CA ALA A 18 -11.62 2.24 3.32
C ALA A 18 -10.43 2.93 4.02
N ASP A 19 -9.77 2.24 4.96
CA ASP A 19 -8.59 2.77 5.63
C ASP A 19 -7.42 2.99 4.65
N LEU A 20 -7.18 2.06 3.72
CA LEU A 20 -6.14 2.22 2.68
C LEU A 20 -6.43 3.45 1.80
N GLN A 21 -7.69 3.66 1.41
CA GLN A 21 -8.09 4.84 0.65
C GLN A 21 -7.91 6.14 1.45
N ASP A 22 -8.18 6.14 2.75
CA ASP A 22 -7.98 7.31 3.58
C ASP A 22 -6.50 7.62 3.81
N ILE A 23 -5.64 6.60 3.93
CA ILE A 23 -4.18 6.78 3.95
C ILE A 23 -3.70 7.36 2.62
N ALA A 24 -4.18 6.84 1.48
CA ALA A 24 -3.83 7.36 0.16
C ALA A 24 -4.18 8.84 0.01
N LYS A 25 -5.41 9.22 0.40
CA LYS A 25 -5.83 10.65 0.40
C LYS A 25 -4.92 11.50 1.29
N GLU A 26 -4.61 11.01 2.49
CA GLU A 26 -3.76 11.76 3.40
C GLU A 26 -2.35 11.99 2.84
N LEU A 27 -1.75 11.00 2.15
CA LEU A 27 -0.45 11.17 1.51
C LEU A 27 -0.46 12.29 0.46
N VAL A 28 -1.55 12.40 -0.31
CA VAL A 28 -1.76 13.48 -1.27
C VAL A 28 -1.97 14.81 -0.54
N GLU A 29 -2.86 14.86 0.45
CA GLU A 29 -3.21 16.09 1.18
C GLU A 29 -2.05 16.66 2.00
N THR A 30 -1.21 15.79 2.56
CA THR A 30 -0.01 16.18 3.31
C THR A 30 1.18 16.51 2.41
N GLY A 31 1.06 16.30 1.10
CA GLY A 31 2.12 16.56 0.13
C GLY A 31 3.33 15.64 0.27
N ARG A 32 3.16 14.46 0.87
CA ARG A 32 4.26 13.49 1.10
C ARG A 32 4.82 12.87 -0.17
N LEU A 33 4.05 12.87 -1.26
CA LEU A 33 4.51 12.42 -2.57
C LEU A 33 5.49 13.40 -3.21
N LEU A 34 5.34 14.71 -2.97
CA LEU A 34 6.11 15.75 -3.65
C LEU A 34 7.63 15.60 -3.45
N PRO A 35 8.16 15.37 -2.23
CA PRO A 35 9.58 15.08 -2.03
C PRO A 35 10.06 13.82 -2.75
N LEU A 36 9.19 12.81 -2.88
CA LEU A 36 9.54 11.51 -3.45
C LEU A 36 9.62 11.57 -4.99
N VAL A 37 8.64 12.21 -5.62
CA VAL A 37 8.49 12.23 -7.09
C VAL A 37 8.89 13.55 -7.74
N GLY A 38 9.19 14.57 -6.94
CA GLY A 38 9.57 15.91 -7.40
C GLY A 38 8.45 16.73 -8.05
N THR A 39 7.21 16.22 -8.10
CA THR A 39 6.06 16.91 -8.72
C THR A 39 4.76 16.73 -7.93
N GLY A 40 3.85 17.70 -8.05
CA GLY A 40 2.50 17.63 -7.48
C GLY A 40 1.47 17.03 -8.43
N GLU A 41 1.89 16.64 -9.64
CA GLU A 41 1.04 15.96 -10.64
C GLU A 41 1.01 14.44 -10.47
N SER A 42 1.61 13.93 -9.39
CA SER A 42 1.65 12.50 -9.09
C SER A 42 0.41 12.03 -8.35
N ASP A 43 0.08 10.76 -8.55
CA ASP A 43 -1.03 10.08 -7.90
C ASP A 43 -0.53 8.89 -7.08
N VAL A 44 -1.28 8.51 -6.05
CA VAL A 44 -1.00 7.34 -5.22
C VAL A 44 -2.25 6.50 -5.05
N VAL A 45 -2.09 5.21 -5.25
CA VAL A 45 -3.11 4.20 -5.00
C VAL A 45 -2.55 3.21 -3.99
N ILE A 46 -3.28 2.98 -2.92
CA ILE A 46 -2.96 1.91 -1.97
C ILE A 46 -4.05 0.86 -2.08
N GLU A 47 -3.66 -0.36 -2.44
CA GLU A 47 -4.59 -1.48 -2.62
C GLU A 47 -4.11 -2.74 -1.92
N PHE A 48 -5.05 -3.64 -1.68
CA PHE A 48 -4.79 -4.94 -1.10
C PHE A 48 -4.97 -6.00 -2.18
N ASP A 49 -3.87 -6.64 -2.58
CA ASP A 49 -3.84 -7.60 -3.68
C ASP A 49 -2.81 -8.72 -3.40
N LEU A 50 -2.74 -9.71 -4.28
CA LEU A 50 -1.73 -10.76 -4.21
C LEU A 50 -0.44 -10.32 -4.91
N TYR A 51 0.69 -10.42 -4.21
CA TYR A 51 2.01 -10.12 -4.74
C TYR A 51 2.88 -11.37 -4.83
N GLY A 52 3.56 -11.58 -5.97
CA GLY A 52 4.45 -12.71 -6.22
C GLY A 52 4.02 -13.60 -7.39
N GLU A 53 4.82 -14.64 -7.68
CA GLU A 53 4.63 -15.50 -8.85
C GLU A 53 3.83 -16.77 -8.53
N GLY A 54 2.70 -16.94 -9.23
CA GLY A 54 1.93 -18.19 -9.27
C GLY A 54 1.41 -18.61 -7.89
N GLU A 55 1.73 -19.85 -7.47
CA GLU A 55 1.28 -20.40 -6.18
C GLU A 55 2.00 -19.80 -4.97
N LYS A 56 2.98 -18.92 -5.18
CA LYS A 56 3.70 -18.20 -4.12
C LYS A 56 3.18 -16.78 -3.92
N ALA A 57 2.14 -16.37 -4.63
CA ALA A 57 1.58 -15.05 -4.44
C ALA A 57 0.95 -14.94 -3.05
N GLU A 58 1.41 -13.97 -2.26
CA GLU A 58 0.96 -13.73 -0.89
C GLU A 58 0.10 -12.46 -0.82
N PRO A 59 -0.85 -12.37 0.12
CA PRO A 59 -1.62 -11.15 0.32
C PRO A 59 -0.73 -9.99 0.80
N SER A 60 -0.69 -8.92 0.03
CA SER A 60 0.22 -7.79 0.23
C SER A 60 -0.51 -6.46 0.03
N ILE A 61 -0.01 -5.43 0.71
CA ILE A 61 -0.47 -4.05 0.51
C ILE A 61 0.43 -3.42 -0.53
N LEU A 62 -0.13 -3.09 -1.69
CA LEU A 62 0.57 -2.47 -2.80
C LEU A 62 0.36 -0.95 -2.76
N ILE A 63 1.45 -0.20 -2.67
CA ILE A 63 1.46 1.26 -2.76
C ILE A 63 1.96 1.61 -4.16
N LYS A 64 1.07 1.99 -5.06
CA LYS A 64 1.37 2.34 -6.44
C LYS A 64 1.41 3.85 -6.59
N ILE A 65 2.58 4.38 -6.94
CA ILE A 65 2.78 5.81 -7.19
C ILE A 65 2.96 5.99 -8.69
N THR A 66 2.12 6.84 -9.29
CA THR A 66 2.22 7.21 -10.70
C THR A 66 2.73 8.63 -10.81
N SER A 67 3.86 8.83 -11.47
CA SER A 67 4.49 10.14 -11.66
C SER A 67 4.76 10.39 -13.15
N PRO A 68 4.54 11.60 -13.67
CA PRO A 68 4.94 11.96 -15.03
C PRO A 68 6.47 12.09 -15.18
N ASN A 69 7.20 12.22 -14.07
CA ASN A 69 8.65 12.29 -14.06
C ASN A 69 9.26 10.92 -13.76
N GLU A 70 10.44 10.66 -14.34
CA GLU A 70 11.30 9.56 -13.90
C GLU A 70 11.64 9.75 -12.42
N PHE A 71 11.55 8.67 -11.67
CA PHE A 71 11.88 8.65 -10.27
C PHE A 71 13.42 8.65 -10.14
N ASP A 72 13.97 9.75 -9.63
CA ASP A 72 15.38 9.91 -9.28
C ASP A 72 15.48 10.07 -7.76
N GLY A 73 14.97 9.06 -7.05
CA GLY A 73 14.81 9.11 -5.60
C GLY A 73 16.09 8.81 -4.85
N ASP A 74 16.31 9.58 -3.79
CA ASP A 74 17.29 9.29 -2.75
C ASP A 74 16.75 8.14 -1.87
N GLU A 75 17.55 7.09 -1.64
CA GLU A 75 17.19 5.94 -0.80
C GLU A 75 16.68 6.39 0.59
N CYS A 76 17.21 7.50 1.14
CA CYS A 76 16.75 8.01 2.43
C CYS A 76 15.32 8.58 2.40
N LEU A 77 14.84 9.05 1.24
CA LEU A 77 13.49 9.56 1.07
C LEU A 77 12.48 8.44 0.88
N LEU A 78 12.91 7.33 0.27
CA LEU A 78 12.13 6.10 0.18
C LEU A 78 11.88 5.53 1.58
N ASP A 79 12.95 5.36 2.36
CA ASP A 79 12.85 4.84 3.73
C ASP A 79 11.90 5.68 4.61
N ASP A 80 12.01 7.02 4.60
CA ASP A 80 11.10 7.91 5.37
C ASP A 80 9.64 7.77 4.92
N PHE A 81 9.43 7.60 3.62
CA PHE A 81 8.10 7.41 3.05
C PHE A 81 7.52 6.05 3.46
N GLU A 82 8.29 4.97 3.36
CA GLU A 82 7.88 3.63 3.76
C GLU A 82 7.57 3.58 5.26
N ASP A 83 8.46 4.08 6.11
CA ASP A 83 8.25 4.16 7.56
C ASP A 83 6.97 4.93 7.90
N TYR A 84 6.71 6.04 7.19
CA TYR A 84 5.48 6.80 7.37
C TYR A 84 4.25 5.98 7.02
N VAL A 85 4.22 5.34 5.86
CA VAL A 85 3.05 4.54 5.43
C VAL A 85 2.85 3.35 6.36
N ILE A 86 3.91 2.63 6.73
CA ILE A 86 3.88 1.52 7.69
C ILE A 86 3.29 1.99 9.03
N SER A 87 3.70 3.15 9.54
CA SER A 87 3.16 3.71 10.78
C SER A 87 1.65 3.97 10.69
N ARG A 88 1.17 4.50 9.55
CA ARG A 88 -0.27 4.76 9.33
C ARG A 88 -1.06 3.45 9.21
N LEU A 89 -0.50 2.46 8.50
CA LEU A 89 -1.08 1.12 8.38
C LEU A 89 -1.18 0.41 9.72
N GLU A 90 -0.15 0.52 10.58
CA GLU A 90 -0.18 -0.06 11.91
C GLU A 90 -1.35 0.52 12.72
N VAL A 91 -1.51 1.85 12.70
CA VAL A 91 -2.60 2.54 13.41
C VAL A 91 -3.97 2.14 12.87
N ALA A 92 -4.14 2.09 11.55
CA ALA A 92 -5.38 1.65 10.91
C ALA A 92 -5.72 0.20 11.30
N SER A 93 -4.72 -0.67 11.27
CA SER A 93 -4.93 -2.10 11.49
C SER A 93 -5.39 -2.50 12.88
N ARG A 94 -5.18 -1.65 13.89
CA ARG A 94 -5.74 -1.85 15.24
C ARG A 94 -7.26 -1.89 15.27
N LYS A 95 -7.92 -1.39 14.22
CA LYS A 95 -9.39 -1.37 14.07
C LYS A 95 -9.90 -2.46 13.13
N TRP A 96 -9.01 -3.17 12.43
CA TRP A 96 -9.40 -4.20 11.49
C TRP A 96 -9.97 -5.41 12.23
N SER A 97 -10.85 -6.14 11.56
CA SER A 97 -11.40 -7.38 12.11
C SER A 97 -10.27 -8.41 12.27
N GLN A 98 -10.43 -9.30 13.26
CA GLN A 98 -9.51 -10.42 13.45
C GLN A 98 -9.40 -11.27 12.18
N GLU A 99 -10.51 -11.48 11.46
CA GLU A 99 -10.53 -12.23 10.19
C GLU A 99 -9.68 -11.57 9.09
N ALA A 100 -9.72 -10.25 8.96
CA ALA A 100 -8.88 -9.53 8.02
C ALA A 100 -7.39 -9.65 8.41
N THR A 101 -7.11 -9.59 9.72
CA THR A 101 -5.75 -9.67 10.27
C THR A 101 -5.15 -11.07 10.10
N ASP A 102 -5.91 -12.13 10.37
CA ASP A 102 -5.49 -13.53 10.16
C ASP A 102 -5.19 -13.83 8.68
N LEU A 103 -5.92 -13.22 7.74
CA LEU A 103 -5.70 -13.40 6.31
C LEU A 103 -4.51 -12.60 5.78
N LEU A 104 -4.25 -11.42 6.36
CA LEU A 104 -3.09 -10.59 6.05
C LEU A 104 -1.77 -11.17 6.63
N GLY A 105 -1.87 -11.99 7.67
CA GLY A 105 -0.71 -12.43 8.44
C GLY A 105 -0.19 -11.36 9.39
N ASP A 106 0.64 -11.79 10.34
CA ASP A 106 1.34 -10.91 11.29
C ASP A 106 2.46 -10.11 10.58
N ASP A 107 3.08 -10.71 9.55
CA ASP A 107 4.21 -10.19 8.77
C ASP A 107 3.72 -9.65 7.41
N ARG A 108 2.88 -8.61 7.45
CA ARG A 108 2.21 -8.09 6.24
C ARG A 108 3.24 -7.49 5.32
N GLN A 109 3.27 -7.99 4.09
CA GLN A 109 4.17 -7.46 3.08
C GLN A 109 3.59 -6.14 2.53
N VAL A 110 4.34 -5.05 2.70
CA VAL A 110 4.06 -3.75 2.09
C VAL A 110 5.04 -3.59 0.93
N ILE A 111 4.52 -3.39 -0.27
CA ILE A 111 5.33 -3.25 -1.49
C ILE A 111 5.09 -1.87 -2.09
N LEU A 112 6.18 -1.14 -2.30
CA LEU A 112 6.18 0.15 -2.98
C LEU A 112 6.49 -0.04 -4.47
N LEU A 113 5.61 0.47 -5.32
CA LEU A 113 5.74 0.42 -6.78
C LEU A 113 5.68 1.85 -7.33
N ILE A 114 6.78 2.36 -7.88
CA ILE A 114 6.81 3.70 -8.49
C ILE A 114 6.90 3.52 -10.01
N ASN A 115 5.95 4.12 -10.74
CA ASN A 115 5.80 3.95 -12.20
C ASN A 115 5.70 2.48 -12.67
N GLY A 116 5.30 1.58 -11.76
CA GLY A 116 5.20 0.14 -12.04
C GLY A 116 6.50 -0.63 -11.86
N GLU A 117 7.58 0.01 -11.40
CA GLU A 117 8.83 -0.64 -11.02
C GLU A 117 8.88 -0.82 -9.49
N GLU A 118 9.39 -1.97 -9.06
CA GLU A 118 9.74 -2.22 -7.65
C GLU A 118 10.90 -1.30 -7.26
N CYS A 119 10.76 -0.58 -6.15
CA CYS A 119 11.83 0.23 -5.56
C CYS A 119 12.52 -0.52 -4.44
#